data_AF-A0A554ID40-F1
#
_entry.id   AF-A0A554ID40-F1
#
_cell.length_a   1.000
_cell.length_b   1.000
_cell.length_c   1.000
_cell.angle_alpha   90.00
_cell.angle_beta   90.00
_cell.angle_gamma   90.00
#
_symmetry.space_group_name_H-M   'P 1'
#
loop_
_entity.id
_entity.type
_entity.pdbx_description
1 polymer ?
#
loop_
_entity_poly.entity_id
_entity_poly.type
_entity_poly.pdbx_seq_one_letter_code
_entity_poly.pdbx_strand_id
1 'polypeptide(L)'
;MIEIASYIREGAIAYLKRQFKAVGLVAAVLFLILWISLGFKVGMGFLMGAAASAAAGIIGMLVSTKANQRVAEASKKGLKPALYLAFQGGSVTGLLVVGLGLLSISLFYFFSQDLKAIIALGFGASLISIFARLGGGIYTKAADVGGDLVGKVEKGIPEDDPRNPAVIADLVGDNVGDCAGMAADLFETYVVTVISAMILGALIFPQSPEIIFLPLYLSAVAILASLIATFFVRLKGQNILGALYKGLIAAGVLAAIGFLPVINNFAKTIGLSFTKTYLSAMIGLIIAGGMFVITEYFTSKKYPIVKSIAKASETGAGTNIITGLAAGMKATVPSVILISIGILLSFWLAGMYGLALAALSMLSLAGIIVALDSYGPITDNASGIIEMAGLPEENRKVTDALDSVGNTTKAVTKAYAIASAGLAALVLFSVYTQELIDLGAKVQFVLEDPKVLVGLLIGGLLPFYFASRSMEAVGRAGSKVVEEVRRQFKRR
;
A
#
# COMPACT_ATOMS: atom_id res chain seq x y z
N MET A 1 6.16 24.67 -16.34
CA MET A 1 6.38 23.67 -15.25
C MET A 1 5.90 24.14 -13.89
N ILE A 2 6.44 25.22 -13.31
CA ILE A 2 6.06 25.68 -11.95
C ILE A 2 4.56 25.95 -11.83
N GLU A 3 3.98 26.67 -12.80
CA GLU A 3 2.56 27.00 -12.80
C GLU A 3 1.68 25.74 -12.89
N ILE A 4 1.99 24.82 -13.80
CA ILE A 4 1.31 23.52 -13.94
C ILE A 4 1.35 22.73 -12.62
N ALA A 5 2.54 22.61 -12.02
CA ALA A 5 2.70 21.92 -10.75
C ALA A 5 1.92 22.60 -9.61
N SER A 6 1.75 23.93 -9.68
CA SER A 6 0.93 24.66 -8.71
C SER A 6 -0.56 24.32 -8.84
N TYR A 7 -1.10 24.20 -10.05
CA TYR A 7 -2.50 23.79 -10.27
C TYR A 7 -2.76 22.35 -9.81
N ILE A 8 -1.83 21.43 -10.10
CA ILE A 8 -1.91 20.04 -9.62
C ILE A 8 -1.93 20.03 -8.08
N ARG A 9 -1.02 20.78 -7.45
CA ARG A 9 -0.95 20.86 -5.99
C ARG A 9 -2.19 21.50 -5.37
N GLU A 10 -2.71 22.57 -5.97
CA GLU A 10 -3.93 23.23 -5.50
C GLU A 10 -5.14 22.28 -5.59
N GLY A 11 -5.31 21.61 -6.73
CA GLY A 11 -6.37 20.62 -6.92
C GLY A 11 -6.29 19.46 -5.92
N ALA A 12 -5.08 18.92 -5.69
CA ALA A 12 -4.87 17.85 -4.72
C ALA A 12 -5.20 18.29 -3.29
N ILE A 13 -4.80 19.50 -2.88
CA ILE A 13 -5.14 20.06 -1.57
C ILE A 13 -6.65 20.30 -1.45
N ALA A 14 -7.29 20.83 -2.48
CA ALA A 14 -8.73 21.10 -2.49
C ALA A 14 -9.54 19.80 -2.34
N TYR A 15 -9.15 18.76 -3.08
CA TYR A 15 -9.76 17.44 -2.99
C TYR A 15 -9.60 16.84 -1.59
N LEU A 16 -8.38 16.80 -1.04
CA LEU A 16 -8.15 16.23 0.30
C LEU A 16 -8.91 16.99 1.39
N LYS A 17 -9.00 18.32 1.31
CA LYS A 17 -9.83 19.12 2.24
C LYS A 17 -11.30 18.69 2.19
N ARG A 18 -11.84 18.47 0.99
CA ARG A 18 -13.24 18.03 0.82
C ARG A 18 -13.43 16.62 1.38
N GLN A 19 -12.52 15.70 1.07
CA GLN A 19 -12.55 14.33 1.56
C GLN A 19 -12.49 14.29 3.08
N PHE A 20 -11.49 14.91 3.71
CA PHE A 20 -11.34 14.89 5.17
C PHE A 20 -12.47 15.60 5.90
N LYS A 21 -13.12 16.61 5.31
CA LYS A 21 -14.34 17.19 5.89
C LYS A 21 -15.48 16.16 5.98
N ALA A 22 -15.66 15.34 4.94
CA ALA A 22 -16.68 14.30 4.93
C ALA A 22 -16.32 13.15 5.88
N VAL A 23 -15.09 12.67 5.82
CA VAL A 23 -14.61 11.57 6.67
C VAL A 23 -14.56 11.97 8.14
N GLY A 24 -14.21 13.23 8.44
CA GLY A 24 -14.17 13.77 9.79
C GLY A 24 -15.52 13.73 10.51
N LEU A 25 -16.63 13.88 9.78
CA LEU A 25 -17.98 13.71 10.34
C LEU A 25 -18.21 12.26 10.79
N VAL A 26 -17.87 11.29 9.94
CA VAL A 26 -18.00 9.86 10.24
C VAL A 26 -17.10 9.49 11.42
N ALA A 27 -15.86 9.98 11.42
CA ALA A 27 -14.91 9.77 12.50
C ALA A 27 -15.42 10.36 13.84
N ALA A 28 -16.02 11.55 13.84
CA ALA A 28 -16.58 12.15 15.05
C ALA A 28 -17.71 11.30 15.65
N VAL A 29 -18.61 10.77 14.82
CA VAL A 29 -19.70 9.88 15.27
C VAL A 29 -19.14 8.59 15.86
N LEU A 30 -18.21 7.94 15.16
CA LEU A 30 -17.57 6.71 15.65
C LEU A 30 -16.77 6.95 16.93
N PHE A 31 -16.07 8.07 17.04
CA PHE A 31 -15.37 8.46 18.26
C PHE A 31 -16.32 8.55 19.45
N LEU A 32 -17.47 9.23 19.30
CA LEU A 32 -18.46 9.34 20.38
C LEU A 32 -19.01 7.98 20.79
N ILE A 33 -19.31 7.11 19.82
CA ILE A 33 -19.77 5.74 20.09
C ILE A 33 -18.71 4.97 20.89
N LEU A 34 -17.46 4.95 20.42
CA LEU A 34 -16.38 4.22 21.08
C LEU A 34 -16.06 4.79 22.47
N TRP A 35 -16.07 6.12 22.62
CA TRP A 35 -15.85 6.75 23.91
C TRP A 35 -16.95 6.37 24.90
N ILE A 36 -18.22 6.51 24.53
CA ILE A 36 -19.34 6.23 25.44
C ILE A 36 -19.42 4.74 25.80
N SER A 37 -19.17 3.84 24.83
CA SER A 37 -19.34 2.40 25.03
C SER A 37 -18.13 1.70 25.64
N LEU A 38 -16.91 2.11 25.28
CA LEU A 38 -15.66 1.42 25.62
C LEU A 38 -14.67 2.27 26.42
N GLY A 39 -14.99 3.55 26.65
CA GLY A 39 -14.22 4.46 27.49
C GLY A 39 -13.31 5.42 26.72
N PHE A 40 -12.85 6.45 27.42
CA PHE A 40 -12.14 7.58 26.83
C PHE A 40 -10.82 7.19 26.16
N LYS A 41 -10.05 6.27 26.75
CA LYS A 41 -8.78 5.80 26.18
C LYS A 41 -8.99 5.15 24.80
N VAL A 42 -10.04 4.35 24.65
CA VAL A 42 -10.39 3.69 23.38
C VAL A 42 -10.80 4.72 22.32
N GLY A 43 -11.67 5.67 22.68
CA GLY A 43 -12.02 6.78 21.79
C GLY A 43 -10.79 7.59 21.35
N MET A 44 -9.89 7.91 22.27
CA MET A 44 -8.66 8.63 21.95
C MET A 44 -7.71 7.81 21.06
N GLY A 45 -7.62 6.50 21.26
CA GLY A 45 -6.86 5.62 20.38
C GLY A 45 -7.34 5.71 18.94
N PHE A 46 -8.65 5.60 18.75
CA PHE A 46 -9.29 5.77 17.44
C PHE A 46 -8.98 7.13 16.80
N LEU A 47 -9.10 8.24 17.54
CA LEU A 47 -8.78 9.56 17.00
C LEU A 47 -7.31 9.70 16.64
N MET A 48 -6.40 9.17 17.46
CA MET A 48 -4.96 9.20 17.18
C MET A 48 -4.61 8.41 15.92
N GLY A 49 -5.20 7.22 15.74
CA GLY A 49 -5.02 6.40 14.55
C GLY A 49 -5.54 7.09 13.28
N ALA A 50 -6.73 7.68 13.36
CA ALA A 50 -7.31 8.44 12.26
C ALA A 50 -6.46 9.68 11.92
N ALA A 51 -6.02 10.45 12.92
CA ALA A 51 -5.18 11.62 12.71
C ALA A 51 -3.82 11.25 12.09
N ALA A 52 -3.17 10.20 12.57
CA ALA A 52 -1.88 9.73 12.06
C ALA A 52 -2.00 9.20 10.62
N SER A 53 -3.04 8.42 10.31
CA SER A 53 -3.31 7.94 8.94
C SER A 53 -3.58 9.10 7.97
N ALA A 54 -4.38 10.09 8.40
CA ALA A 54 -4.63 11.29 7.61
C ALA A 54 -3.33 12.09 7.39
N ALA A 55 -2.49 12.22 8.41
CA ALA A 55 -1.20 12.89 8.29
C ALA A 55 -0.26 12.16 7.32
N ALA A 56 -0.21 10.83 7.35
CA ALA A 56 0.57 10.04 6.39
C ALA A 56 0.15 10.34 4.94
N GLY A 57 -1.16 10.33 4.66
CA GLY A 57 -1.70 10.65 3.33
C GLY A 57 -1.42 12.10 2.89
N ILE A 58 -1.64 13.08 3.77
CA ILE A 58 -1.43 14.51 3.46
C ILE A 58 0.05 14.78 3.16
N ILE A 59 0.94 14.30 4.02
CA ILE A 59 2.37 14.57 3.87
C ILE A 59 2.91 13.83 2.65
N GLY A 60 2.50 12.58 2.40
CA GLY A 60 2.87 11.83 1.20
C GLY A 60 2.49 12.57 -0.09
N MET A 61 1.26 13.09 -0.17
CA MET A 61 0.82 13.92 -1.28
C MET A 61 1.64 15.21 -1.44
N LEU A 62 1.90 15.91 -0.33
CA LEU A 62 2.69 17.15 -0.35
C LEU A 62 4.14 16.94 -0.78
N VAL A 63 4.72 15.78 -0.47
CA VAL A 63 6.05 15.39 -0.93
C VAL A 63 6.00 15.08 -2.43
N SER A 64 5.03 14.28 -2.89
CA SER A 64 4.87 13.92 -4.30
C SER A 64 4.71 15.16 -5.20
N THR A 65 3.76 16.04 -4.86
CA THR A 65 3.49 17.28 -5.60
C THR A 65 4.64 18.30 -5.59
N LYS A 66 5.63 18.14 -4.70
CA LYS A 66 6.87 18.93 -4.73
C LYS A 66 7.97 18.22 -5.52
N ALA A 67 7.99 16.89 -5.49
CA ALA A 67 9.00 16.08 -6.15
C ALA A 67 8.77 16.01 -7.67
N ASN A 68 7.53 15.88 -8.13
CA ASN A 68 7.17 15.71 -9.55
C ASN A 68 7.81 16.76 -10.48
N GLN A 69 7.68 18.05 -10.19
CA GLN A 69 8.29 19.13 -10.98
C GLN A 69 9.82 19.09 -10.96
N ARG A 70 10.42 18.64 -9.85
CA ARG A 70 11.87 18.55 -9.73
C ARG A 70 12.39 17.34 -10.51
N VAL A 71 11.62 16.26 -10.57
CA VAL A 71 11.91 15.09 -11.41
C VAL A 71 11.77 15.46 -12.89
N ALA A 72 10.75 16.22 -13.26
CA ALA A 72 10.61 16.79 -14.60
C ALA A 72 11.83 17.63 -14.98
N GLU A 73 12.32 18.50 -14.10
CA GLU A 73 13.57 19.25 -14.34
C GLU A 73 14.81 18.34 -14.39
N ALA A 74 14.91 17.34 -13.50
CA ALA A 74 16.03 16.42 -13.45
C ALA A 74 16.12 15.52 -14.69
N SER A 75 15.00 15.27 -15.39
CA SER A 75 14.97 14.53 -16.66
C SER A 75 15.90 15.12 -17.72
N LYS A 76 16.14 16.44 -17.70
CA LYS A 76 17.08 17.14 -18.61
C LYS A 76 18.54 16.69 -18.43
N LYS A 77 18.85 16.09 -17.27
CA LYS A 77 20.18 15.55 -16.95
C LYS A 77 20.23 14.03 -17.17
N GLY A 78 19.19 13.45 -17.75
CA GLY A 78 19.06 12.03 -18.08
C GLY A 78 18.43 11.17 -16.98
N LEU A 79 18.42 9.87 -17.23
CA LEU A 79 17.69 8.88 -16.44
C LEU A 79 18.19 8.74 -15.00
N LYS A 80 19.51 8.79 -14.77
CA LYS A 80 20.10 8.55 -13.45
C LYS A 80 19.72 9.64 -12.43
N PRO A 81 19.87 10.95 -12.74
CA PRO A 81 19.40 12.01 -11.85
C PRO A 81 17.89 11.99 -11.59
N ALA A 82 17.09 11.73 -12.63
CA ALA A 82 15.63 11.66 -12.52
C ALA A 82 15.19 10.51 -11.60
N LEU A 83 15.74 9.29 -11.79
CA LEU A 83 15.47 8.16 -10.92
C LEU A 83 15.86 8.44 -9.47
N TYR A 84 17.07 8.98 -9.25
CA TYR A 84 17.55 9.27 -7.90
C TYR A 84 16.60 10.19 -7.15
N LEU A 85 16.17 11.28 -7.80
CA LEU A 85 15.30 12.26 -7.19
C LEU A 85 13.87 11.75 -6.97
N ALA A 86 13.34 11.00 -7.94
CA ALA A 86 12.02 10.37 -7.80
C ALA A 86 12.02 9.35 -6.66
N PHE A 87 13.05 8.52 -6.56
CA PHE A 87 13.20 7.55 -5.48
C PHE A 87 13.42 8.22 -4.12
N GLN A 88 14.14 9.35 -4.05
CA GLN A 88 14.23 10.13 -2.82
C GLN A 88 12.87 10.68 -2.38
N GLY A 89 12.07 11.20 -3.32
CA GLY A 89 10.69 11.62 -3.06
C GLY A 89 9.86 10.48 -2.47
N GLY A 90 9.91 9.30 -3.09
CA GLY A 90 9.24 8.11 -2.58
C GLY A 90 9.76 7.65 -1.20
N SER A 91 11.08 7.69 -0.99
CA SER A 91 11.72 7.30 0.28
C SER A 91 11.27 8.15 1.45
N VAL A 92 11.03 9.44 1.25
CA VAL A 92 10.47 10.32 2.30
C VAL A 92 9.09 9.82 2.71
N THR A 93 8.21 9.51 1.75
CA THR A 93 6.87 8.96 2.05
C THR A 93 6.98 7.61 2.75
N GLY A 94 7.83 6.71 2.24
CA GLY A 94 7.97 5.37 2.80
C GLY A 94 8.48 5.35 4.24
N LEU A 95 9.56 6.08 4.53
CA LEU A 95 10.09 6.21 5.89
C LEU A 95 9.14 6.95 6.83
N LEU A 96 8.41 7.94 6.33
CA LEU A 96 7.38 8.64 7.10
C LEU A 96 6.25 7.68 7.50
N VAL A 97 5.75 6.87 6.57
CA VAL A 97 4.63 5.95 6.83
C VAL A 97 4.97 4.97 7.95
N VAL A 98 6.10 4.27 7.84
CA VAL A 98 6.51 3.30 8.87
C VAL A 98 6.97 3.97 10.16
N GLY A 99 7.66 5.11 10.07
CA GLY A 99 8.12 5.88 11.23
C GLY A 99 6.95 6.45 12.03
N LEU A 100 5.98 7.06 11.36
CA LEU A 100 4.77 7.58 11.99
C LEU A 100 3.91 6.44 12.55
N GLY A 101 3.84 5.30 11.87
CA GLY A 101 3.13 4.12 12.37
C GLY A 101 3.71 3.61 13.69
N LEU A 102 5.03 3.37 13.72
CA LEU A 102 5.71 2.91 14.92
C LEU A 102 5.65 3.93 16.05
N LEU A 103 5.82 5.22 15.73
CA LEU A 103 5.70 6.32 16.69
C LEU A 103 4.29 6.38 17.30
N SER A 104 3.26 6.28 16.47
CA SER A 104 1.86 6.34 16.91
C SER A 104 1.54 5.21 17.88
N ILE A 105 1.95 3.97 17.57
CA ILE A 105 1.73 2.82 18.45
C ILE A 105 2.53 2.97 19.74
N SER A 106 3.85 3.24 19.61
CA SER A 106 4.75 3.26 20.77
C SER A 106 4.40 4.37 21.74
N LEU A 107 4.16 5.59 21.24
CA LEU A 107 3.82 6.74 22.07
C LEU A 107 2.44 6.57 22.72
N PHE A 108 1.45 6.10 21.96
CA PHE A 108 0.12 5.93 22.49
C PHE A 108 0.04 4.78 23.51
N TYR A 109 0.74 3.67 23.26
CA TYR A 109 0.85 2.58 24.24
C TYR A 109 1.60 3.01 25.50
N PHE A 110 2.68 3.78 25.37
CA PHE A 110 3.45 4.29 26.51
C PHE A 110 2.57 5.09 27.49
N PHE A 111 1.67 5.94 26.98
CA PHE A 111 0.76 6.73 27.82
C PHE A 111 -0.50 5.98 28.25
N SER A 112 -1.09 5.18 27.36
CA SER A 112 -2.36 4.50 27.65
C SER A 112 -2.19 3.26 28.52
N GLN A 113 -1.07 2.53 28.33
CA GLN A 113 -0.79 1.20 28.86
C GLN A 113 -1.96 0.23 28.67
N ASP A 114 -2.69 0.39 27.56
CA ASP A 114 -3.95 -0.29 27.30
C ASP A 114 -3.97 -0.88 25.89
N LEU A 115 -3.99 -2.21 25.81
CA LEU A 115 -4.05 -2.94 24.55
C LEU A 115 -5.35 -2.68 23.79
N LYS A 116 -6.48 -2.47 24.47
CA LYS A 116 -7.76 -2.15 23.80
C LYS A 116 -7.72 -0.77 23.15
N ALA A 117 -7.01 0.16 23.76
CA ALA A 117 -6.85 1.50 23.22
C ALA A 117 -6.02 1.49 21.93
N ILE A 118 -4.96 0.67 21.83
CA ILE A 118 -4.20 0.54 20.58
C ILE A 118 -4.99 -0.23 19.49
N ILE A 119 -5.88 -1.17 19.83
CA ILE A 119 -6.80 -1.77 18.84
C ILE A 119 -7.62 -0.67 18.16
N ALA A 120 -8.17 0.25 18.96
CA ALA A 120 -8.94 1.37 18.42
C ALA A 120 -8.08 2.29 17.55
N LEU A 121 -6.78 2.45 17.85
CA LEU A 121 -5.83 3.15 16.97
C LEU A 121 -5.76 2.49 15.59
N GLY A 122 -5.62 1.17 15.53
CA GLY A 122 -5.70 0.43 14.27
C GLY A 122 -7.03 0.69 13.54
N PHE A 123 -8.15 0.61 14.25
CA PHE A 123 -9.48 0.84 13.68
C PHE A 123 -9.65 2.27 13.11
N GLY A 124 -9.13 3.28 13.79
CA GLY A 124 -9.12 4.66 13.30
C GLY A 124 -8.27 4.82 12.03
N ALA A 125 -7.13 4.13 11.96
CA ALA A 125 -6.31 4.11 10.76
C ALA A 125 -7.03 3.48 9.56
N SER A 126 -7.76 2.38 9.78
CA SER A 126 -8.56 1.67 8.75
C SER A 126 -9.69 2.51 8.20
N LEU A 127 -10.37 3.29 9.05
CA LEU A 127 -11.39 4.22 8.57
C LEU A 127 -10.83 5.19 7.53
N ILE A 128 -9.72 5.86 7.86
CA ILE A 128 -9.12 6.84 6.96
C ILE A 128 -8.58 6.19 5.70
N SER A 129 -7.92 5.03 5.82
CA SER A 129 -7.39 4.27 4.68
C SER A 129 -8.49 3.96 3.65
N ILE A 130 -9.61 3.38 4.09
CA ILE A 130 -10.71 2.98 3.19
C ILE A 130 -11.25 4.17 2.41
N PHE A 131 -11.53 5.29 3.09
CA PHE A 131 -12.06 6.48 2.42
C PHE A 131 -11.03 7.15 1.52
N ALA A 132 -9.76 7.19 1.92
CA ALA A 132 -8.71 7.80 1.12
C ALA A 132 -8.45 7.00 -0.17
N ARG A 133 -8.39 5.67 -0.06
CA ARG A 133 -8.13 4.79 -1.20
C ARG A 133 -9.33 4.70 -2.14
N LEU A 134 -10.55 4.57 -1.60
CA LEU A 134 -11.76 4.49 -2.42
C LEU A 134 -12.09 5.85 -3.05
N GLY A 135 -12.09 6.92 -2.25
CA GLY A 135 -12.40 8.26 -2.75
C GLY A 135 -11.37 8.72 -3.78
N GLY A 136 -10.09 8.70 -3.41
CA GLY A 136 -8.99 9.08 -4.30
C GLY A 136 -8.95 8.20 -5.55
N GLY A 137 -9.17 6.89 -5.40
CA GLY A 137 -9.24 5.92 -6.49
C GLY A 137 -10.37 6.20 -7.50
N ILE A 138 -11.56 6.56 -7.02
CA ILE A 138 -12.67 6.96 -7.88
C ILE A 138 -12.32 8.24 -8.64
N TYR A 139 -11.71 9.22 -7.96
CA TYR A 139 -11.32 10.49 -8.57
C TYR A 139 -10.29 10.29 -9.68
N THR A 140 -9.16 9.61 -9.40
CA THR A 140 -8.11 9.35 -10.40
C THR A 140 -8.64 8.55 -11.57
N LYS A 141 -9.28 7.40 -11.33
CA LYS A 141 -9.69 6.53 -12.44
C LYS A 141 -10.83 7.11 -13.28
N ALA A 142 -11.66 7.98 -12.72
CA ALA A 142 -12.64 8.72 -13.52
C ALA A 142 -12.00 9.76 -14.43
N ALA A 143 -10.96 10.46 -13.95
CA ALA A 143 -10.22 11.44 -14.74
C ALA A 143 -9.38 10.78 -15.83
N ASP A 144 -8.61 9.76 -15.48
CA ASP A 144 -7.79 8.90 -16.35
C ASP A 144 -8.63 8.32 -17.50
N VAL A 145 -9.65 7.49 -17.20
CA VAL A 145 -10.50 6.86 -18.23
C VAL A 145 -11.19 7.91 -19.12
N GLY A 146 -11.67 9.01 -18.54
CA GLY A 146 -12.37 10.03 -19.29
C GLY A 146 -11.46 10.86 -20.19
N GLY A 147 -10.26 11.18 -19.71
CA GLY A 147 -9.24 11.93 -20.42
C GLY A 147 -8.64 11.11 -21.56
N ASP A 148 -8.20 9.89 -21.28
CA ASP A 148 -7.50 9.03 -22.24
C ASP A 148 -8.41 8.56 -23.38
N LEU A 149 -9.66 8.20 -23.07
CA LEU A 149 -10.59 7.73 -24.08
C LEU A 149 -10.87 8.82 -25.12
N VAL A 150 -11.16 10.05 -24.68
CA VAL A 150 -11.44 11.13 -25.63
C VAL A 150 -10.16 11.65 -26.28
N GLY A 151 -9.07 11.81 -25.52
CA GLY A 151 -7.80 12.31 -26.03
C GLY A 151 -7.16 11.36 -27.04
N LYS A 152 -6.80 10.15 -26.61
CA LYS A 152 -6.01 9.21 -27.42
C LYS A 152 -6.86 8.48 -28.45
N VAL A 153 -8.06 8.02 -28.08
CA VAL A 153 -8.87 7.16 -28.97
C VAL A 153 -9.76 7.98 -29.90
N GLU A 154 -10.44 9.03 -29.43
CA GLU A 154 -11.35 9.80 -30.28
C GLU A 154 -10.66 10.94 -31.04
N LYS A 155 -9.69 11.62 -30.41
CA LYS A 155 -9.03 12.80 -30.99
C LYS A 155 -7.64 12.52 -31.55
N GLY A 156 -7.00 11.42 -31.15
CA GLY A 156 -5.65 11.07 -31.60
C GLY A 156 -4.57 12.06 -31.14
N ILE A 157 -4.78 12.75 -30.02
CA ILE A 157 -3.78 13.63 -29.41
C ILE A 157 -2.90 12.84 -28.42
N PRO A 158 -1.68 13.31 -28.14
CA PRO A 158 -0.82 12.69 -27.13
C PRO A 158 -1.48 12.55 -25.75
N GLU A 159 -1.00 11.58 -24.98
CA GLU A 159 -1.30 11.45 -23.56
C GLU A 159 -0.75 12.67 -22.80
N ASP A 160 -1.48 13.15 -21.79
CA ASP A 160 -1.19 14.38 -21.04
C ASP A 160 -1.14 15.69 -21.85
N ASP A 161 -1.71 15.69 -23.05
CA ASP A 161 -1.70 16.88 -23.90
C ASP A 161 -2.45 18.05 -23.24
N PRO A 162 -1.87 19.27 -23.19
CA PRO A 162 -2.47 20.42 -22.50
C PRO A 162 -3.80 20.90 -23.11
N ARG A 163 -4.16 20.43 -24.32
CA ARG A 163 -5.46 20.70 -24.96
C ARG A 163 -6.59 19.89 -24.32
N ASN A 164 -6.28 18.78 -23.66
CA ASN A 164 -7.26 17.92 -23.01
C ASN A 164 -7.59 18.46 -21.60
N PRO A 165 -8.83 18.90 -21.34
CA PRO A 165 -9.20 19.50 -20.06
C PRO A 165 -9.21 18.52 -18.87
N ALA A 166 -9.13 17.22 -19.12
CA ALA A 166 -9.08 16.21 -18.05
C ALA A 166 -7.68 16.04 -17.43
N VAL A 167 -6.61 16.47 -18.09
CA VAL A 167 -5.22 16.14 -17.70
C VAL A 167 -4.86 16.66 -16.31
N ILE A 168 -5.26 17.88 -15.95
CA ILE A 168 -5.02 18.38 -14.58
C ILE A 168 -5.75 17.53 -13.55
N ALA A 169 -6.98 17.08 -13.85
CA ALA A 169 -7.72 16.22 -12.93
C ALA A 169 -7.07 14.83 -12.80
N ASP A 170 -6.51 14.31 -13.89
CA ASP A 170 -5.79 13.04 -13.89
C ASP A 170 -4.55 13.09 -12.99
N LEU A 171 -3.69 14.09 -13.21
CA LEU A 171 -2.47 14.27 -12.41
C LEU A 171 -2.76 14.64 -10.95
N VAL A 172 -3.85 15.36 -10.68
CA VAL A 172 -4.36 15.54 -9.30
C VAL A 172 -4.72 14.18 -8.72
N GLY A 173 -5.39 13.35 -9.52
CA GLY A 173 -5.78 11.98 -9.21
C GLY A 173 -4.63 11.13 -8.71
N ASP A 174 -3.49 11.10 -9.40
CA ASP A 174 -2.33 10.29 -8.97
C ASP A 174 -1.83 10.68 -7.59
N ASN A 175 -1.92 11.98 -7.26
CA ASN A 175 -1.48 12.49 -5.97
C ASN A 175 -2.48 12.18 -4.84
N VAL A 176 -3.79 12.17 -5.12
CA VAL A 176 -4.82 11.94 -4.09
C VAL A 176 -5.19 10.47 -3.92
N GLY A 177 -5.11 9.68 -5.00
CA GLY A 177 -5.34 8.24 -5.01
C GLY A 177 -4.04 7.48 -4.77
N ASP A 178 -3.16 7.50 -5.77
CA ASP A 178 -1.97 6.65 -5.81
C ASP A 178 -0.87 7.07 -4.82
N CYS A 179 -0.85 8.32 -4.35
CA CYS A 179 0.02 8.76 -3.25
C CYS A 179 -0.70 8.80 -1.90
N ALA A 180 -1.69 9.68 -1.73
CA ALA A 180 -2.30 9.90 -0.42
C ALA A 180 -3.04 8.65 0.08
N GLY A 181 -3.84 8.04 -0.78
CA GLY A 181 -4.56 6.80 -0.47
C GLY A 181 -3.62 5.63 -0.22
N MET A 182 -2.53 5.51 -0.99
CA MET A 182 -1.53 4.47 -0.80
C MET A 182 -0.76 4.62 0.51
N ALA A 183 -0.35 5.84 0.87
CA ALA A 183 0.34 6.11 2.12
C ALA A 183 -0.55 5.81 3.34
N ALA A 184 -1.83 6.18 3.28
CA ALA A 184 -2.80 5.86 4.34
C ALA A 184 -3.07 4.34 4.45
N ASP A 185 -3.12 3.63 3.32
CA ASP A 185 -3.31 2.17 3.28
C ASP A 185 -2.14 1.41 3.90
N LEU A 186 -0.92 1.72 3.47
CA LEU A 186 0.26 1.04 4.00
C LEU A 186 0.57 1.45 5.44
N PHE A 187 0.21 2.67 5.85
CA PHE A 187 0.23 3.07 7.26
C PHE A 187 -0.69 2.19 8.09
N GLU A 188 -1.93 2.01 7.64
CA GLU A 188 -2.89 1.17 8.33
C GLU A 188 -2.43 -0.28 8.42
N THR A 189 -2.01 -0.86 7.29
CA THR A 189 -1.60 -2.26 7.24
C THR A 189 -0.42 -2.51 8.18
N TYR A 190 0.54 -1.58 8.21
CA TYR A 190 1.64 -1.57 9.16
C TYR A 190 1.16 -1.52 10.61
N VAL A 191 0.29 -0.56 10.93
CA VAL A 191 -0.21 -0.35 12.29
C VAL A 191 -0.98 -1.56 12.79
N VAL A 192 -1.94 -2.04 12.02
CA VAL A 192 -2.81 -3.18 12.37
C VAL A 192 -1.98 -4.43 12.58
N THR A 193 -1.01 -4.72 11.73
CA THR A 193 -0.19 -5.93 11.85
C THR A 193 0.71 -5.90 13.08
N VAL A 194 1.35 -4.75 13.37
CA VAL A 194 2.16 -4.59 14.57
C VAL A 194 1.30 -4.77 15.82
N ILE A 195 0.15 -4.10 15.89
CA ILE A 195 -0.81 -4.23 17.01
C ILE A 195 -1.30 -5.67 17.15
N SER A 196 -1.63 -6.34 16.05
CA SER A 196 -2.10 -7.74 16.06
C SER A 196 -1.04 -8.68 16.65
N ALA A 197 0.23 -8.51 16.28
CA ALA A 197 1.33 -9.28 16.83
C ALA A 197 1.56 -8.98 18.32
N MET A 198 1.37 -7.73 18.76
CA MET A 198 1.46 -7.35 20.17
C MET A 198 0.38 -8.04 21.01
N ILE A 199 -0.88 -7.97 20.57
CA ILE A 199 -2.03 -8.52 21.29
C ILE A 199 -1.94 -10.04 21.33
N LEU A 200 -1.67 -10.67 20.18
CA LEU A 200 -1.54 -12.12 20.14
C LEU A 200 -0.39 -12.60 21.04
N GLY A 201 0.73 -11.86 21.08
CA GLY A 201 1.81 -12.13 22.03
C GLY A 201 1.33 -12.10 23.48
N ALA A 202 0.61 -11.05 23.87
CA ALA A 202 0.07 -10.91 25.22
C ALA A 202 -0.91 -12.03 25.61
N LEU A 203 -1.75 -12.47 24.66
CA LEU A 203 -2.74 -13.52 24.90
C LEU A 203 -2.10 -14.91 25.01
N ILE A 204 -1.10 -15.22 24.18
CA ILE A 204 -0.43 -16.54 24.19
C ILE A 204 0.57 -16.67 25.34
N PHE A 205 1.23 -15.56 25.71
CA PHE A 205 2.28 -15.54 26.74
C PHE A 205 1.90 -14.60 27.90
N PRO A 206 0.81 -14.87 28.64
CA PRO A 206 0.30 -13.96 29.68
C PRO A 206 1.27 -13.76 30.86
N GLN A 207 2.20 -14.71 31.05
CA GLN A 207 3.23 -14.64 32.11
C GLN A 207 4.48 -13.85 31.69
N SER A 208 4.55 -13.37 30.44
CA SER A 208 5.73 -12.71 29.89
C SER A 208 5.34 -11.39 29.21
N PRO A 209 5.03 -10.34 29.98
CA PRO A 209 4.54 -9.06 29.46
C PRO A 209 5.53 -8.40 28.49
N GLU A 210 6.80 -8.77 28.55
CA GLU A 210 7.84 -8.28 27.65
C GLU A 210 7.51 -8.57 26.18
N ILE A 211 6.81 -9.67 25.88
CA ILE A 211 6.50 -10.13 24.51
C ILE A 211 5.80 -9.06 23.67
N ILE A 212 5.05 -8.16 24.31
CA ILE A 212 4.35 -7.04 23.68
C ILE A 212 5.33 -6.11 22.96
N PHE A 213 6.58 -6.01 23.43
CA PHE A 213 7.58 -5.13 22.85
C PHE A 213 8.36 -5.76 21.69
N LEU A 214 8.35 -7.09 21.53
CA LEU A 214 9.08 -7.75 20.45
C LEU A 214 8.66 -7.23 19.06
N PRO A 215 7.36 -7.09 18.73
CA PRO A 215 6.95 -6.51 17.45
C PRO A 215 7.46 -5.08 17.20
N LEU A 216 7.54 -4.26 18.26
CA LEU A 216 8.02 -2.88 18.19
C LEU A 216 9.54 -2.83 17.92
N TYR A 217 10.32 -3.71 18.55
CA TYR A 217 11.76 -3.76 18.33
C TYR A 217 12.13 -4.28 16.94
N LEU A 218 11.45 -5.33 16.46
CA LEU A 218 11.66 -5.81 15.09
C LEU A 218 11.29 -4.73 14.07
N SER A 219 10.18 -4.02 14.32
CA SER A 219 9.76 -2.87 13.53
C SER A 219 10.81 -1.76 13.50
N ALA A 220 11.39 -1.39 14.65
CA ALA A 220 12.42 -0.37 14.74
C ALA A 220 13.68 -0.74 13.96
N VAL A 221 14.16 -1.99 14.11
CA VAL A 221 15.29 -2.53 13.34
C VAL A 221 15.01 -2.46 11.84
N ALA A 222 13.80 -2.80 11.43
CA ALA A 222 13.41 -2.82 10.03
C ALA A 222 13.34 -1.43 9.38
N ILE A 223 12.94 -0.41 10.13
CA ILE A 223 12.98 0.99 9.69
C ILE A 223 14.43 1.43 9.48
N LEU A 224 15.34 1.10 10.40
CA LEU A 224 16.77 1.39 10.26
C LEU A 224 17.38 0.65 9.06
N ALA A 225 17.02 -0.63 8.89
CA ALA A 225 17.43 -1.42 7.73
C ALA A 225 16.94 -0.79 6.41
N SER A 226 15.68 -0.34 6.36
CA SER A 226 15.11 0.35 5.20
C SER A 226 15.83 1.67 4.90
N LEU A 227 16.14 2.46 5.94
CA LEU A 227 16.87 3.72 5.81
C LEU A 227 18.27 3.48 5.21
N ILE A 228 19.01 2.49 5.71
CA ILE A 228 20.33 2.14 5.18
C ILE A 228 20.21 1.59 3.75
N ALA A 229 19.18 0.78 3.49
CA ALA A 229 18.94 0.18 2.17
C ALA A 229 18.67 1.21 1.06
N THR A 230 18.13 2.39 1.40
CA THR A 230 17.93 3.47 0.41
C THR A 230 19.23 3.86 -0.32
N PHE A 231 20.40 3.79 0.36
CA PHE A 231 21.69 4.12 -0.24
C PHE A 231 22.17 3.10 -1.29
N PHE A 232 21.57 1.90 -1.32
CA PHE A 232 21.88 0.84 -2.27
C PHE A 232 21.07 0.93 -3.57
N VAL A 233 20.03 1.77 -3.62
CA VAL A 233 19.25 2.04 -4.83
C VAL A 233 20.05 2.96 -5.75
N ARG A 234 20.90 2.36 -6.57
CA ARG A 234 21.78 3.07 -7.51
C ARG A 234 21.65 2.49 -8.91
N LEU A 235 21.35 3.36 -9.88
CA LEU A 235 21.27 2.97 -11.28
C LEU A 235 22.66 2.58 -11.82
N LYS A 236 22.74 1.39 -12.45
CA LYS A 236 23.87 0.95 -13.26
C LYS A 236 23.36 0.61 -14.66
N GLY A 237 23.78 1.37 -15.67
CA GLY A 237 23.23 1.28 -17.02
C GLY A 237 21.79 1.81 -17.09
N GLN A 238 20.90 1.06 -17.73
CA GLN A 238 19.48 1.42 -17.89
C GLN A 238 18.51 0.53 -17.10
N ASN A 239 19.01 -0.39 -16.26
CA ASN A 239 18.16 -1.31 -15.51
C ASN A 239 17.59 -0.68 -14.22
N ILE A 240 16.50 0.09 -14.37
CA ILE A 240 15.82 0.79 -13.27
C ILE A 240 15.31 -0.22 -12.23
N LEU A 241 14.55 -1.23 -12.67
CA LEU A 241 13.94 -2.21 -11.77
C LEU A 241 15.01 -2.99 -11.00
N GLY A 242 16.12 -3.36 -11.64
CA GLY A 242 17.26 -3.99 -10.96
C GLY A 242 17.92 -3.10 -9.89
N ALA A 243 17.88 -1.77 -10.02
CA ALA A 243 18.33 -0.86 -8.97
C ALA A 243 17.38 -0.85 -7.77
N LEU A 244 16.06 -0.88 -8.03
CA LEU A 244 15.02 -0.96 -7.00
C LEU A 244 15.09 -2.29 -6.21
N TYR A 245 15.28 -3.40 -6.92
CA TYR A 245 15.48 -4.73 -6.32
C TYR A 245 16.70 -4.80 -5.41
N LYS A 246 17.81 -4.14 -5.76
CA LYS A 246 18.98 -4.08 -4.88
C LYS A 246 18.67 -3.41 -3.54
N GLY A 247 17.87 -2.34 -3.55
CA GLY A 247 17.38 -1.71 -2.33
C GLY A 247 16.53 -2.67 -1.50
N LEU A 248 15.57 -3.34 -2.13
CA LEU A 248 14.70 -4.31 -1.44
C LEU A 248 15.51 -5.47 -0.82
N ILE A 249 16.42 -6.06 -1.58
CA ILE A 249 17.29 -7.15 -1.11
C ILE A 249 18.17 -6.66 0.05
N ALA A 250 18.75 -5.46 -0.07
CA ALA A 250 19.54 -4.86 1.01
C ALA A 250 18.68 -4.67 2.27
N ALA A 251 17.45 -4.16 2.15
CA ALA A 251 16.55 -4.00 3.29
C ALA A 251 16.22 -5.35 3.96
N GLY A 252 15.93 -6.39 3.17
CA GLY A 252 15.66 -7.74 3.67
C GLY A 252 16.84 -8.38 4.38
N VAL A 253 18.03 -8.30 3.78
CA VAL A 253 19.25 -8.86 4.39
C VAL A 253 19.61 -8.11 5.68
N LEU A 254 19.54 -6.77 5.66
CA LEU A 254 19.84 -5.96 6.84
C LEU A 254 18.81 -6.19 7.97
N ALA A 255 17.52 -6.32 7.64
CA ALA A 255 16.48 -6.67 8.60
C ALA A 255 16.73 -8.06 9.19
N ALA A 256 17.04 -9.06 8.36
CA ALA A 256 17.35 -10.42 8.83
C ALA A 256 18.53 -10.44 9.81
N ILE A 257 19.62 -9.75 9.48
CA ILE A 257 20.78 -9.62 10.37
C ILE A 257 20.39 -8.90 11.67
N GLY A 258 19.63 -7.81 11.57
CA GLY A 258 19.20 -7.03 12.73
C GLY A 258 18.22 -7.78 13.65
N PHE A 259 17.45 -8.74 13.12
CA PHE A 259 16.53 -9.55 13.92
C PHE A 259 17.25 -10.57 14.81
N LEU A 260 18.45 -11.02 14.44
CA LEU A 260 19.23 -12.00 15.21
C LEU A 260 19.40 -11.61 16.69
N PRO A 261 19.98 -10.45 17.05
CA PRO A 261 20.18 -10.08 18.44
C PRO A 261 18.85 -9.85 19.19
N VAL A 262 17.85 -9.26 18.51
CA VAL A 262 16.54 -8.98 19.12
C VAL A 262 15.82 -10.27 19.48
N ILE A 263 15.67 -11.18 18.52
CA ILE A 263 14.99 -12.46 18.72
C ILE A 263 15.76 -13.33 19.72
N ASN A 264 17.09 -13.35 19.70
CA ASN A 264 17.88 -14.13 20.65
C ASN A 264 17.67 -13.69 22.10
N ASN A 265 17.65 -12.38 22.35
CA ASN A 265 17.45 -11.85 23.70
C ASN A 265 16.03 -12.15 24.21
N PHE A 266 15.01 -11.95 23.36
CA PHE A 266 13.62 -12.26 23.70
C PHE A 266 13.38 -13.75 23.92
N ALA A 267 13.94 -14.58 23.03
CA ALA A 267 13.82 -16.03 23.13
C ALA A 267 14.37 -16.56 24.46
N LYS A 268 15.52 -16.05 24.91
CA LYS A 268 16.09 -16.40 26.22
C LYS A 268 15.23 -15.94 27.39
N THR A 269 14.65 -14.74 27.30
CA THR A 269 13.85 -14.15 28.39
C THR A 269 12.53 -14.88 28.60
N ILE A 270 11.90 -15.32 27.51
CA ILE A 270 10.53 -15.88 27.51
C ILE A 270 10.55 -17.42 27.42
N GLY A 271 11.72 -18.03 27.24
CA GLY A 271 11.85 -19.48 27.06
C GLY A 271 11.40 -19.99 25.69
N LEU A 272 11.37 -19.11 24.67
CA LEU A 272 11.08 -19.50 23.30
C LEU A 272 12.32 -20.11 22.63
N SER A 273 12.09 -21.00 21.66
CA SER A 273 13.18 -21.47 20.81
C SER A 273 13.61 -20.35 19.86
N PHE A 274 14.85 -19.87 20.02
CA PHE A 274 15.46 -18.87 19.14
C PHE A 274 15.34 -19.29 17.67
N THR A 275 15.74 -20.53 17.34
CA THR A 275 15.75 -21.05 15.96
C THR A 275 14.36 -21.02 15.34
N LYS A 276 13.34 -21.53 16.05
CA LYS A 276 11.96 -21.57 15.54
C LYS A 276 11.39 -20.16 15.34
N THR A 277 11.66 -19.27 16.29
CA THR A 277 11.19 -17.88 16.27
C THR A 277 11.84 -17.09 15.13
N TYR A 278 13.17 -17.22 14.97
CA TYR A 278 13.91 -16.56 13.91
C TYR A 278 13.53 -17.08 12.51
N LEU A 279 13.41 -18.40 12.34
CA LEU A 279 12.98 -18.98 11.07
C LEU A 279 11.55 -18.56 10.69
N SER A 280 10.66 -18.38 11.68
CA SER A 280 9.31 -17.84 11.43
C SER A 280 9.36 -16.42 10.88
N ALA A 281 10.23 -15.56 11.41
CA ALA A 281 10.46 -14.23 10.85
C ALA A 281 11.06 -14.32 9.44
N MET A 282 12.00 -15.23 9.17
CA MET A 282 12.59 -15.37 7.83
C MET A 282 11.57 -15.76 6.76
N ILE A 283 10.57 -16.59 7.12
CA ILE A 283 9.47 -16.92 6.22
C ILE A 283 8.74 -15.66 5.75
N GLY A 284 8.51 -14.68 6.65
CA GLY A 284 7.90 -13.39 6.28
C GLY A 284 8.69 -12.63 5.21
N LEU A 285 10.01 -12.56 5.33
CA LEU A 285 10.88 -11.92 4.33
C LEU A 285 10.88 -12.69 3.00
N ILE A 286 10.84 -14.02 3.05
CA ILE A 286 10.77 -14.88 1.86
C ILE A 286 9.43 -14.67 1.14
N ILE A 287 8.31 -14.59 1.87
CA ILE A 287 6.99 -14.29 1.28
C ILE A 287 7.05 -12.91 0.61
N ALA A 288 7.59 -11.89 1.28
CA ALA A 288 7.73 -10.55 0.70
C ALA A 288 8.51 -10.59 -0.63
N GLY A 289 9.70 -11.19 -0.64
CA GLY A 289 10.52 -11.31 -1.84
C GLY A 289 9.87 -12.16 -2.94
N GLY A 290 9.20 -13.25 -2.57
CA GLY A 290 8.49 -14.11 -3.50
C GLY A 290 7.29 -13.40 -4.16
N MET A 291 6.51 -12.63 -3.39
CA MET A 291 5.41 -11.82 -3.92
C MET A 291 5.91 -10.78 -4.93
N PHE A 292 7.08 -10.19 -4.69
CA PHE A 292 7.74 -9.29 -5.65
C PHE A 292 8.03 -9.98 -6.98
N VAL A 293 8.75 -11.11 -6.93
CA VAL A 293 9.15 -11.86 -8.13
C VAL A 293 7.94 -12.37 -8.91
N ILE A 294 6.95 -12.92 -8.21
CA ILE A 294 5.71 -13.40 -8.83
C ILE A 294 5.00 -12.25 -9.52
N THR A 295 4.79 -11.13 -8.82
CA THR A 295 4.01 -10.02 -9.38
C THR A 295 4.72 -9.36 -10.55
N GLU A 296 6.04 -9.21 -10.51
CA GLU A 296 6.82 -8.71 -11.65
C GLU A 296 6.62 -9.59 -12.89
N TYR A 297 6.61 -10.92 -12.75
CA TYR A 297 6.42 -11.83 -13.87
C TYR A 297 5.10 -11.59 -14.62
N PHE A 298 4.04 -11.22 -13.88
CA PHE A 298 2.71 -10.97 -14.44
C PHE A 298 2.49 -9.53 -14.91
N THR A 299 3.38 -8.58 -14.57
CA THR A 299 3.14 -7.13 -14.78
C THR A 299 4.24 -6.42 -15.57
N SER A 300 5.45 -6.97 -15.63
CA SER A 300 6.56 -6.39 -16.39
C SER A 300 6.53 -6.78 -17.86
N LYS A 301 6.73 -5.79 -18.74
CA LYS A 301 6.85 -5.95 -20.22
C LYS A 301 7.96 -6.89 -20.69
N LYS A 302 8.88 -7.28 -19.78
CA LYS A 302 9.95 -8.23 -20.08
C LYS A 302 9.42 -9.65 -20.32
N TYR A 303 8.35 -10.03 -19.63
CA TYR A 303 7.90 -11.42 -19.54
C TYR A 303 6.85 -11.79 -20.59
N PRO A 304 6.71 -13.09 -20.93
CA PRO A 304 5.79 -13.56 -21.95
C PRO A 304 4.32 -13.23 -21.67
N ILE A 305 3.89 -13.19 -20.41
CA ILE A 305 2.50 -12.92 -20.04
C ILE A 305 2.06 -11.55 -20.53
N VAL A 306 2.79 -10.47 -20.21
CA VAL A 306 2.45 -9.11 -20.65
C VAL A 306 2.57 -8.96 -22.17
N LYS A 307 3.60 -9.59 -22.77
CA LYS A 307 3.77 -9.62 -24.24
C LYS A 307 2.59 -10.28 -24.95
N SER A 308 1.98 -11.31 -24.35
CA SER A 308 0.80 -11.97 -24.91
C SER A 308 -0.43 -11.06 -24.90
N ILE A 309 -0.61 -10.23 -23.86
CA ILE A 309 -1.69 -9.24 -23.79
C ILE A 309 -1.48 -8.16 -24.87
N ALA A 310 -0.24 -7.65 -25.00
CA ALA A 310 0.09 -6.68 -26.04
C ALA A 310 -0.19 -7.25 -27.45
N LYS A 311 0.24 -8.48 -27.72
CA LYS A 311 -0.02 -9.18 -28.99
C LYS A 311 -1.51 -9.40 -29.25
N ALA A 312 -2.30 -9.70 -28.21
CA ALA A 312 -3.74 -9.87 -28.37
C ALA A 312 -4.42 -8.60 -28.93
N SER A 313 -3.86 -7.41 -28.69
CA SER A 313 -4.34 -6.14 -29.25
C SER A 313 -4.35 -6.11 -30.80
N GLU A 314 -3.53 -6.93 -31.47
CA GLU A 314 -3.53 -7.07 -32.94
C GLU A 314 -4.88 -7.61 -33.48
N THR A 315 -5.64 -8.29 -32.63
CA THR A 315 -6.96 -8.88 -32.96
C THR A 315 -8.13 -8.10 -32.36
N GLY A 316 -7.85 -6.97 -31.71
CA GLY A 316 -8.85 -6.03 -31.20
C GLY A 316 -8.96 -5.96 -29.67
N ALA A 317 -9.81 -5.05 -29.19
CA ALA A 317 -9.99 -4.78 -27.76
C ALA A 317 -10.59 -5.98 -26.99
N GLY A 318 -11.50 -6.74 -27.60
CA GLY A 318 -12.14 -7.89 -26.95
C GLY A 318 -11.16 -9.00 -26.59
N THR A 319 -10.27 -9.37 -27.50
CA THR A 319 -9.24 -10.39 -27.26
C THR A 319 -8.17 -9.91 -26.28
N ASN A 320 -7.82 -8.61 -26.30
CA ASN A 320 -6.96 -7.99 -25.30
C ASN A 320 -7.56 -8.13 -23.87
N ILE A 321 -8.84 -7.75 -23.69
CA ILE A 321 -9.54 -7.87 -22.39
C ILE A 321 -9.60 -9.32 -21.92
N ILE A 322 -9.98 -10.26 -22.79
CA ILE A 322 -10.05 -11.70 -22.45
C ILE A 322 -8.68 -12.20 -21.97
N THR A 323 -7.62 -11.87 -22.70
CA THR A 323 -6.26 -12.29 -22.37
C THR A 323 -5.78 -11.68 -21.06
N GLY A 324 -6.09 -10.39 -20.82
CA GLY A 324 -5.77 -9.69 -19.58
C GLY A 324 -6.48 -10.28 -18.36
N LEU A 325 -7.80 -10.55 -18.46
CA LEU A 325 -8.56 -11.20 -17.39
C LEU A 325 -8.02 -12.59 -17.07
N ALA A 326 -7.71 -13.39 -18.09
CA ALA A 326 -7.11 -14.71 -17.92
C ALA A 326 -5.74 -14.63 -17.24
N ALA A 327 -4.90 -13.64 -17.58
CA ALA A 327 -3.61 -13.42 -16.93
C ALA A 327 -3.78 -13.05 -15.45
N GLY A 328 -4.72 -12.16 -15.13
CA GLY A 328 -5.04 -11.77 -13.75
C GLY A 328 -5.52 -12.96 -12.89
N MET A 329 -6.41 -13.79 -13.43
CA MET A 329 -6.86 -15.01 -12.74
C MET A 329 -5.69 -15.98 -12.48
N LYS A 330 -4.80 -16.18 -13.47
CA LYS A 330 -3.61 -17.03 -13.33
C LYS A 330 -2.61 -16.49 -12.29
N ALA A 331 -2.49 -15.17 -12.16
CA ALA A 331 -1.55 -14.55 -11.22
C ALA A 331 -1.87 -14.90 -9.75
N THR A 332 -3.13 -15.21 -9.43
CA THR A 332 -3.54 -15.56 -8.06
C THR A 332 -2.97 -16.90 -7.58
N VAL A 333 -2.77 -17.86 -8.49
CA VAL A 333 -2.34 -19.23 -8.17
C VAL A 333 -0.99 -19.26 -7.44
N PRO A 334 0.12 -18.76 -8.03
CA PRO A 334 1.42 -18.80 -7.36
C PRO A 334 1.45 -17.94 -6.08
N SER A 335 0.73 -16.82 -6.05
CA SER A 335 0.64 -15.96 -4.87
C SER A 335 -0.02 -16.68 -3.69
N VAL A 336 -1.16 -17.33 -3.91
CA VAL A 336 -1.88 -18.07 -2.85
C VAL A 336 -1.08 -19.29 -2.39
N ILE A 337 -0.41 -20.00 -3.31
CA ILE A 337 0.48 -21.12 -2.95
C ILE A 337 1.62 -20.64 -2.05
N LEU A 338 2.28 -19.54 -2.40
CA LEU A 338 3.38 -18.97 -1.60
C LEU A 338 2.91 -18.60 -0.19
N ILE A 339 1.77 -17.90 -0.08
CA ILE A 339 1.19 -17.52 1.21
C ILE A 339 0.82 -18.77 2.02
N SER A 340 0.20 -19.77 1.40
CA SER A 340 -0.23 -21.00 2.07
C SER A 340 0.96 -21.79 2.63
N ILE A 341 2.03 -21.95 1.84
CA ILE A 341 3.28 -22.58 2.32
C ILE A 341 3.86 -21.78 3.48
N GLY A 342 3.87 -20.44 3.36
CA GLY A 342 4.32 -19.55 4.42
C GLY A 342 3.55 -19.70 5.73
N ILE A 343 2.22 -19.79 5.65
CA ILE A 343 1.33 -20.03 6.79
C ILE A 343 1.67 -21.37 7.45
N LEU A 344 1.71 -22.46 6.67
CA LEU A 344 1.96 -23.80 7.20
C LEU A 344 3.33 -23.91 7.87
N LEU A 345 4.38 -23.38 7.24
CA LEU A 345 5.74 -23.44 7.78
C LEU A 345 5.90 -22.57 9.03
N SER A 346 5.37 -21.34 9.03
CA SER A 346 5.49 -20.45 10.19
C SER A 346 4.68 -20.98 11.39
N PHE A 347 3.50 -21.53 11.12
CA PHE A 347 2.69 -22.20 12.14
C PHE A 347 3.37 -23.47 12.69
N TRP A 348 3.96 -24.29 11.84
CA TRP A 348 4.70 -25.48 12.28
C TRP A 348 5.91 -25.14 13.17
N LEU A 349 6.57 -24.01 12.92
CA LEU A 349 7.72 -23.58 13.71
C LEU A 349 7.33 -23.04 15.09
N ALA A 350 6.39 -22.09 15.17
CA ALA A 350 6.09 -21.38 16.42
C ALA A 350 4.59 -21.11 16.65
N GLY A 351 3.71 -21.93 16.06
CA GLY A 351 2.26 -21.83 16.20
C GLY A 351 1.70 -20.50 15.70
N MET A 352 0.63 -20.03 16.35
CA MET A 352 0.00 -18.75 16.04
C MET A 352 0.97 -17.56 16.15
N TYR A 353 1.92 -17.60 17.09
CA TYR A 353 2.90 -16.54 17.21
C TYR A 353 3.93 -16.57 16.07
N GLY A 354 4.29 -17.75 15.58
CA GLY A 354 5.10 -17.89 14.36
C GLY A 354 4.46 -17.23 13.14
N LEU A 355 3.14 -17.42 12.96
CA LEU A 355 2.36 -16.74 11.92
C LEU A 355 2.41 -15.21 12.09
N ALA A 356 2.23 -14.70 13.31
CA ALA A 356 2.31 -13.27 13.58
C ALA A 356 3.70 -12.68 13.31
N LEU A 357 4.77 -13.41 13.64
CA LEU A 357 6.13 -13.00 13.32
C LEU A 357 6.40 -13.02 11.81
N ALA A 358 5.86 -14.00 11.08
CA ALA A 358 5.94 -14.01 9.62
C ALA A 358 5.21 -12.81 9.01
N ALA A 359 4.00 -12.51 9.47
CA ALA A 359 3.23 -11.33 9.03
C ALA A 359 3.97 -10.02 9.31
N LEU A 360 4.49 -9.85 10.54
CA LEU A 360 5.25 -8.68 10.94
C LEU A 360 6.55 -8.53 10.14
N SER A 361 7.29 -9.64 9.98
CA SER A 361 8.56 -9.64 9.25
C SER A 361 8.36 -9.34 7.76
N MET A 362 7.27 -9.83 7.16
CA MET A 362 6.86 -9.39 5.83
C MET A 362 6.69 -7.85 5.79
N LEU A 363 6.02 -7.28 6.80
CA LEU A 363 5.85 -5.82 6.94
C LEU A 363 7.11 -5.02 7.27
N SER A 364 8.19 -5.68 7.64
CA SER A 364 9.46 -5.03 7.92
C SER A 364 10.05 -4.34 6.67
N LEU A 365 9.64 -4.76 5.48
CA LEU A 365 10.06 -4.14 4.22
C LEU A 365 9.16 -2.98 3.77
N ALA A 366 8.12 -2.65 4.53
CA ALA A 366 7.15 -1.63 4.13
C ALA A 366 7.82 -0.28 3.81
N GLY A 367 8.84 0.13 4.56
CA GLY A 367 9.52 1.41 4.34
C GLY A 367 10.13 1.53 2.94
N ILE A 368 10.86 0.50 2.48
CA ILE A 368 11.42 0.49 1.13
C ILE A 368 10.33 0.24 0.08
N ILE A 369 9.35 -0.61 0.35
CA ILE A 369 8.29 -0.95 -0.61
C ILE A 369 7.39 0.26 -0.92
N VAL A 370 6.95 0.99 0.11
CA VAL A 370 6.21 2.25 -0.04
C VAL A 370 7.02 3.27 -0.84
N ALA A 371 8.35 3.29 -0.66
CA ALA A 371 9.23 4.17 -1.42
C ALA A 371 9.25 3.84 -2.92
N LEU A 372 9.24 2.55 -3.27
CA LEU A 372 9.14 2.06 -4.65
C LEU A 372 7.78 2.36 -5.27
N ASP A 373 6.72 2.32 -4.47
CA ASP A 373 5.37 2.62 -4.92
C ASP A 373 5.18 4.13 -5.16
N SER A 374 5.52 4.94 -4.15
CA SER A 374 5.42 6.40 -4.20
C SER A 374 6.30 7.03 -5.29
N TYR A 375 7.34 6.32 -5.71
CA TYR A 375 8.14 6.70 -6.88
C TYR A 375 7.31 6.74 -8.17
N GLY A 376 6.36 5.82 -8.36
CA GLY A 376 5.55 5.71 -9.59
C GLY A 376 4.73 6.97 -9.88
N PRO A 377 3.82 7.40 -8.99
CA PRO A 377 3.02 8.61 -9.21
C PRO A 377 3.87 9.89 -9.37
N ILE A 378 5.05 9.95 -8.74
CA ILE A 378 5.97 11.08 -8.90
C ILE A 378 6.48 11.15 -10.34
N THR A 379 6.81 10.01 -10.94
CA THR A 379 7.31 9.92 -12.32
C THR A 379 6.22 10.09 -13.35
N ASP A 380 5.03 9.58 -13.06
CA ASP A 380 3.79 9.73 -13.83
C ASP A 380 3.44 11.22 -14.00
N ASN A 381 3.31 11.93 -12.88
CA ASN A 381 3.16 13.38 -12.88
C ASN A 381 4.31 14.15 -13.53
N ALA A 382 5.54 13.64 -13.45
CA ALA A 382 6.67 14.28 -14.13
C ALA A 382 6.53 14.18 -15.65
N SER A 383 6.06 13.05 -16.19
CA SER A 383 5.72 12.90 -17.62
C SER A 383 4.63 13.88 -18.03
N GLY A 384 3.54 13.97 -17.27
CA GLY A 384 2.46 14.91 -17.60
C GLY A 384 2.88 16.38 -17.53
N ILE A 385 3.73 16.76 -16.56
CA ILE A 385 4.30 18.12 -16.49
C ILE A 385 5.22 18.42 -17.68
N ILE A 386 5.99 17.43 -18.15
CA ILE A 386 6.88 17.56 -19.31
C ILE A 386 6.06 17.81 -20.57
N GLU A 387 5.01 17.02 -20.80
CA GLU A 387 4.14 17.16 -21.97
C GLU A 387 3.41 18.51 -21.97
N MET A 388 2.73 18.85 -20.87
CA MET A 388 2.00 20.12 -20.78
C MET A 388 2.89 21.35 -20.90
N ALA A 389 4.17 21.26 -20.52
CA ALA A 389 5.12 22.35 -20.65
C ALA A 389 5.85 22.38 -22.00
N GLY A 390 5.56 21.45 -22.92
CA GLY A 390 6.14 21.40 -24.26
C GLY A 390 7.66 21.18 -24.25
N LEU A 391 8.17 20.40 -23.29
CA LEU A 391 9.59 20.05 -23.25
C LEU A 391 9.94 19.05 -24.37
N PRO A 392 11.23 18.95 -24.76
CA PRO A 392 11.67 18.01 -25.79
C PRO A 392 11.31 16.55 -25.49
N GLU A 393 11.04 15.77 -26.54
CA GLU A 393 10.65 14.36 -26.44
C GLU A 393 11.71 13.49 -25.72
N GLU A 394 12.98 13.89 -25.75
CA GLU A 394 14.06 13.26 -24.96
C GLU A 394 13.73 13.20 -23.47
N ASN A 395 13.18 14.29 -22.92
CA ASN A 395 12.81 14.39 -21.52
C ASN A 395 11.66 13.43 -21.20
N ARG A 396 10.66 13.36 -22.08
CA ARG A 396 9.52 12.45 -21.93
C ARG A 396 9.95 10.99 -22.00
N LYS A 397 10.86 10.63 -22.91
CA LYS A 397 11.45 9.27 -22.98
C LYS A 397 12.12 8.85 -21.67
N VAL A 398 12.73 9.78 -20.94
CA VAL A 398 13.30 9.51 -19.62
C VAL A 398 12.20 9.19 -18.61
N THR A 399 11.16 10.02 -18.51
CA THR A 399 10.10 9.82 -17.52
C THR A 399 9.17 8.66 -17.86
N ASP A 400 8.88 8.40 -19.13
CA ASP A 400 8.10 7.22 -19.56
C ASP A 400 8.83 5.90 -19.24
N ALA A 401 10.17 5.90 -19.33
CA ALA A 401 10.96 4.74 -18.91
C ALA A 401 10.87 4.51 -17.39
N LEU A 402 10.79 5.60 -16.61
CA LEU A 402 10.62 5.56 -15.16
C LEU A 402 9.19 5.12 -14.78
N ASP A 403 8.17 5.73 -15.39
CA ASP A 403 6.76 5.42 -15.16
C ASP A 403 6.40 3.98 -15.52
N SER A 404 6.91 3.48 -16.65
CA SER A 404 6.73 2.07 -17.03
C SER A 404 7.21 1.09 -15.95
N VAL A 405 8.25 1.46 -15.18
CA VAL A 405 8.72 0.68 -14.02
C VAL A 405 7.86 0.98 -12.79
N GLY A 406 7.42 2.22 -12.61
CA GLY A 406 6.43 2.63 -11.62
C GLY A 406 5.15 1.77 -11.66
N ASN A 407 4.63 1.47 -12.85
CA ASN A 407 3.46 0.60 -13.00
C ASN A 407 3.69 -0.83 -12.48
N THR A 408 4.91 -1.36 -12.65
CA THR A 408 5.29 -2.65 -12.06
C THR A 408 5.42 -2.54 -10.53
N THR A 409 6.04 -1.48 -10.00
CA THR A 409 6.20 -1.31 -8.54
C THR A 409 4.89 -1.04 -7.82
N LYS A 410 3.96 -0.28 -8.43
CA LYS A 410 2.57 -0.11 -7.97
C LYS A 410 1.89 -1.47 -7.82
N ALA A 411 1.99 -2.34 -8.83
CA ALA A 411 1.35 -3.65 -8.79
C ALA A 411 1.98 -4.57 -7.73
N VAL A 412 3.31 -4.58 -7.65
CA VAL A 412 4.05 -5.36 -6.66
C VAL A 412 3.70 -4.93 -5.23
N THR A 413 3.57 -3.63 -4.98
CA THR A 413 3.18 -3.10 -3.66
C THR A 413 1.75 -3.46 -3.31
N LYS A 414 0.82 -3.44 -4.27
CA LYS A 414 -0.55 -3.94 -4.06
C LYS A 414 -0.57 -5.42 -3.68
N ALA A 415 0.21 -6.24 -4.37
CA ALA A 415 0.29 -7.67 -4.08
C ALA A 415 0.90 -7.93 -2.69
N TYR A 416 1.94 -7.18 -2.34
CA TYR A 416 2.53 -7.17 -1.01
C TYR A 416 1.50 -6.78 0.08
N ALA A 417 0.78 -5.69 -0.11
CA ALA A 417 -0.25 -5.22 0.82
C ALA A 417 -1.33 -6.31 1.01
N ILE A 418 -1.83 -6.91 -0.07
CA ILE A 418 -2.82 -7.99 -0.01
C ILE A 418 -2.30 -9.22 0.75
N ALA A 419 -1.09 -9.67 0.45
CA ALA A 419 -0.50 -10.82 1.12
C ALA A 419 -0.27 -10.55 2.62
N SER A 420 0.20 -9.35 2.96
CA SER A 420 0.36 -8.95 4.37
C SER A 420 -0.97 -8.81 5.09
N ALA A 421 -2.01 -8.24 4.45
CA ALA A 421 -3.36 -8.14 4.98
C ALA A 421 -4.00 -9.52 5.17
N GLY A 422 -3.77 -10.46 4.27
CA GLY A 422 -4.22 -11.85 4.42
C GLY A 422 -3.60 -12.54 5.65
N LEU A 423 -2.29 -12.38 5.86
CA LEU A 423 -1.62 -12.89 7.06
C LEU A 423 -2.09 -12.17 8.33
N ALA A 424 -2.21 -10.84 8.29
CA ALA A 424 -2.70 -10.04 9.42
C ALA A 424 -4.14 -10.38 9.78
N ALA A 425 -5.02 -10.63 8.80
CA ALA A 425 -6.39 -11.07 9.02
C ALA A 425 -6.45 -12.41 9.74
N LEU A 426 -5.55 -13.35 9.42
CA LEU A 426 -5.43 -14.62 10.15
C LEU A 426 -4.96 -14.40 11.60
N VAL A 427 -4.00 -13.49 11.83
CA VAL A 427 -3.56 -13.13 13.19
C VAL A 427 -4.71 -12.50 13.97
N LEU A 428 -5.43 -11.55 13.38
CA LEU A 428 -6.59 -10.89 13.98
C LEU A 428 -7.73 -11.88 14.26
N PHE A 429 -7.96 -12.84 13.38
CA PHE A 429 -8.96 -13.87 13.59
C PHE A 429 -8.61 -14.78 14.78
N SER A 430 -7.32 -15.09 14.94
CA SER A 430 -6.81 -15.80 16.13
C SER A 430 -6.98 -14.97 17.40
N VAL A 431 -6.69 -13.65 17.36
CA VAL A 431 -6.94 -12.72 18.47
C VAL A 431 -8.42 -12.71 18.84
N TYR A 432 -9.31 -12.54 17.87
CA TYR A 432 -10.77 -12.55 18.06
C TYR A 432 -11.26 -13.85 18.71
N THR A 433 -10.76 -14.99 18.24
CA THR A 433 -11.12 -16.30 18.81
C THR A 433 -10.65 -16.42 20.25
N GLN A 434 -9.42 -16.00 20.54
CA GLN A 434 -8.84 -16.08 21.88
C GLN A 434 -9.55 -15.14 22.86
N GLU A 435 -9.91 -13.92 22.45
CA GLU A 435 -10.70 -12.99 23.28
C GLU A 435 -12.08 -13.56 23.63
N LEU A 436 -12.76 -14.23 22.69
CA LEU A 436 -14.04 -14.89 22.98
C LEU A 436 -13.90 -16.02 24.01
N ILE A 437 -12.81 -16.81 23.91
CA ILE A 437 -12.50 -17.85 24.88
C ILE A 437 -12.27 -17.25 26.27
N ASP A 438 -11.52 -16.15 26.36
CA ASP A 438 -11.26 -15.47 27.62
C ASP A 438 -12.52 -14.85 28.24
N LEU A 439 -13.51 -14.48 27.41
CA LEU A 439 -14.86 -14.09 27.85
C LEU A 439 -15.75 -15.27 28.26
N GLY A 440 -15.22 -16.49 28.26
CA GLY A 440 -15.92 -17.71 28.65
C GLY A 440 -16.73 -18.36 27.54
N ALA A 441 -16.65 -17.87 26.31
CA ALA A 441 -17.35 -18.47 25.18
C ALA A 441 -16.56 -19.67 24.63
N LYS A 442 -17.22 -20.82 24.47
CA LYS A 442 -16.64 -21.98 23.77
C LYS A 442 -16.92 -21.83 22.28
N VAL A 443 -16.02 -21.15 21.57
CA VAL A 443 -16.19 -20.87 20.13
C VAL A 443 -15.22 -21.71 19.32
N GLN A 444 -15.76 -22.52 18.42
CA GLN A 444 -15.00 -23.28 17.43
C GLN A 444 -15.58 -22.99 16.05
N PHE A 445 -14.72 -22.62 15.11
CA PHE A 445 -15.10 -22.34 13.72
C PHE A 445 -14.90 -23.58 12.85
N VAL A 446 -15.71 -24.61 13.11
CA VAL A 446 -15.64 -25.87 12.37
C VAL A 446 -16.44 -25.74 11.07
N LEU A 447 -15.91 -26.21 9.94
CA LEU A 447 -16.55 -26.01 8.62
C LEU A 447 -17.86 -26.79 8.48
N GLU A 448 -18.06 -27.82 9.28
CA GLU A 448 -19.30 -28.60 9.38
C GLU A 448 -20.45 -27.82 10.03
N ASP A 449 -20.17 -26.74 10.76
CA ASP A 449 -21.23 -25.88 11.31
C ASP A 449 -21.86 -25.05 10.18
N PRO A 450 -23.17 -25.20 9.91
CA PRO A 450 -23.85 -24.42 8.88
C PRO A 450 -23.73 -22.90 9.08
N LYS A 451 -23.62 -22.41 10.31
CA LYS A 451 -23.43 -20.97 10.60
C LYS A 451 -22.08 -20.47 10.10
N VAL A 452 -21.03 -21.28 10.27
CA VAL A 452 -19.68 -20.97 9.77
C VAL A 452 -19.67 -20.98 8.24
N LEU A 453 -20.31 -21.98 7.63
CA LEU A 453 -20.41 -22.08 6.17
C LEU A 453 -21.18 -20.89 5.56
N VAL A 454 -22.31 -20.50 6.16
CA VAL A 454 -23.07 -19.31 5.74
C VAL A 454 -22.22 -18.05 5.89
N GLY A 455 -21.51 -17.90 7.01
CA GLY A 455 -20.57 -16.79 7.22
C GLY A 455 -19.47 -16.73 6.16
N LEU A 456 -18.90 -17.88 5.79
CA LEU A 456 -17.86 -17.99 4.76
C LEU A 456 -18.39 -17.60 3.37
N LEU A 457 -19.59 -18.06 2.99
CA LEU A 457 -20.22 -17.73 1.71
C LEU A 457 -20.58 -16.25 1.61
N ILE A 458 -21.20 -15.69 2.65
CA ILE A 458 -21.53 -14.26 2.70
C ILE A 458 -20.24 -13.43 2.71
N GLY A 459 -19.24 -13.82 3.52
CA GLY A 459 -17.94 -13.16 3.57
C GLY A 459 -17.22 -13.17 2.23
N GLY A 460 -17.23 -14.28 1.50
CA GLY A 460 -16.67 -14.40 0.16
C GLY A 460 -17.40 -13.58 -0.91
N LEU A 461 -18.69 -13.30 -0.73
CA LEU A 461 -19.49 -12.44 -1.62
C LEU A 461 -19.17 -10.95 -1.43
N LEU A 462 -18.82 -10.51 -0.22
CA LEU A 462 -18.62 -9.07 0.09
C LEU A 462 -17.57 -8.38 -0.79
N PRO A 463 -16.38 -8.96 -1.07
CA PRO A 463 -15.41 -8.37 -1.98
C PRO A 463 -15.95 -8.15 -3.40
N PHE A 464 -16.75 -9.09 -3.93
CA PHE A 464 -17.35 -8.96 -5.27
C PHE A 464 -18.38 -7.84 -5.31
N TYR A 465 -19.23 -7.77 -4.29
CA TYR A 465 -20.23 -6.71 -4.19
C TYR A 465 -19.56 -5.33 -4.03
N PHE A 466 -18.54 -5.24 -3.18
CA PHE A 466 -17.77 -4.01 -3.00
C PHE A 466 -17.05 -3.58 -4.30
N ALA A 467 -16.43 -4.53 -5.01
CA ALA A 467 -15.77 -4.26 -6.29
C ALA A 467 -16.77 -3.76 -7.34
N SER A 468 -17.94 -4.40 -7.45
CA SER A 468 -19.02 -3.96 -8.35
C SER A 468 -19.43 -2.51 -8.08
N ARG A 469 -19.72 -2.16 -6.81
CA ARG A 469 -20.10 -0.79 -6.43
C ARG A 469 -19.02 0.25 -6.72
N SER A 470 -17.76 -0.14 -6.53
CA SER A 470 -16.59 0.69 -6.84
C SER A 470 -16.44 0.93 -8.35
N MET A 471 -16.57 -0.13 -9.15
CA MET A 471 -16.52 -0.05 -10.62
C MET A 471 -17.67 0.80 -11.18
N GLU A 472 -18.89 0.64 -10.66
CA GLU A 472 -20.03 1.49 -11.05
C GLU A 472 -19.78 2.97 -10.71
N ALA A 473 -19.13 3.27 -9.58
CA ALA A 473 -18.82 4.64 -9.20
C ALA A 473 -17.82 5.28 -10.17
N VAL A 474 -16.76 4.55 -10.54
CA VAL A 474 -15.80 4.97 -11.57
C VAL A 474 -16.50 5.15 -12.91
N GLY A 475 -17.33 4.19 -13.34
CA GLY A 475 -18.05 4.26 -14.62
C GLY A 475 -18.98 5.47 -14.72
N ARG A 476 -19.75 5.78 -13.67
CA ARG A 476 -20.62 6.96 -13.61
C ARG A 476 -19.84 8.27 -13.67
N ALA A 477 -18.73 8.37 -12.92
CA ALA A 477 -17.92 9.58 -12.90
C ALA A 477 -17.14 9.77 -14.20
N GLY A 478 -16.49 8.72 -14.70
CA GLY A 478 -15.73 8.71 -15.95
C GLY A 478 -16.60 9.05 -17.15
N SER A 479 -17.84 8.53 -17.23
CA SER A 479 -18.77 8.89 -18.31
C SER A 479 -19.06 10.39 -18.37
N LYS A 480 -19.20 11.05 -17.21
CA LYS A 480 -19.39 12.51 -17.14
C LYS A 480 -18.13 13.27 -17.58
N VAL A 481 -16.95 12.77 -17.24
CA VAL A 481 -15.68 13.34 -17.73
C VAL A 481 -15.60 13.23 -19.25
N VAL A 482 -15.91 12.07 -19.83
CA VAL A 482 -15.97 11.86 -21.29
C VAL A 482 -16.90 12.88 -21.96
N GLU A 483 -18.13 13.03 -21.45
CA GLU A 483 -19.11 13.99 -22.00
C GLU A 483 -18.60 15.43 -21.94
N GLU A 484 -17.97 15.82 -20.84
CA GLU A 484 -17.44 17.16 -20.65
C GLU A 484 -16.22 17.44 -21.54
N VAL A 485 -15.30 16.49 -21.66
CA VAL A 485 -14.13 16.60 -22.55
C VAL A 485 -14.58 16.71 -24.02
N ARG A 486 -15.54 15.86 -24.44
CA ARG A 486 -16.17 15.96 -25.79
C ARG A 486 -16.83 17.32 -26.00
N ARG A 487 -17.56 17.83 -25.00
CA ARG A 487 -18.24 19.14 -25.08
C ARG A 487 -17.23 20.27 -25.30
N GLN A 488 -16.10 20.26 -24.59
CA GLN A 488 -15.08 21.29 -24.75
C GLN A 488 -14.36 21.20 -26.10
N PHE A 489 -14.00 19.99 -26.56
CA PHE A 489 -13.43 19.78 -27.90
C PHE A 489 -14.39 20.08 -29.06
N LYS A 490 -15.70 20.14 -28.82
CA LYS A 490 -16.68 20.54 -29.84
C LYS A 490 -16.88 22.07 -29.89
N ARG A 491 -16.63 22.77 -28.78
CA ARG A 491 -16.81 24.24 -28.67
C ARG A 491 -15.55 25.03 -29.01
N ARG A 492 -14.39 24.40 -28.94
CA ARG A 492 -13.11 24.88 -29.47
C ARG A 492 -12.91 24.28 -30.84
#